data_AF-A0A926SRB1-F1
#
_entry.id   AF-A0A926SRB1-F1
#
_cell.length_a   1.000
_cell.length_b   1.000
_cell.length_c   1.000
_cell.angle_alpha   90.00
_cell.angle_beta   90.00
_cell.angle_gamma   90.00
#
_symmetry.space_group_name_H-M   'P 1'
#
loop_
_entity.id
_entity.type
_entity.pdbx_description
1 polymer ?
#
loop_
_entity_poly.entity_id
_entity_poly.type
_entity_poly.pdbx_seq_one_letter_code
_entity_poly.pdbx_strand_id
1 'polypeptide(L)'
;MPFHQDYVRVEQPAFGQLIRELRHTLKLTQERFAVQLGVTFPTINRWENGHATPSPLALKQIDLLLNQMAHSDDATLQRCSQEIRSKYFFQRN
;
A
#
# COMPACT_ATOMS: atom_id res chain seq x y z
N MET A 1 -0.25 12.96 -19.07
CA MET A 1 -0.12 12.51 -17.67
C MET A 1 0.11 11.00 -17.67
N PRO A 2 1.34 10.48 -17.52
CA PRO A 2 1.60 9.06 -17.62
C PRO A 2 1.32 8.41 -16.27
N PHE A 3 0.11 7.87 -16.12
CA PHE A 3 -0.21 6.91 -15.07
C PHE A 3 0.67 5.68 -15.35
N HIS A 4 1.79 5.52 -14.64
CA HIS A 4 2.68 4.38 -14.82
C HIS A 4 1.88 3.09 -14.58
N GLN A 5 1.90 2.25 -15.61
CA GLN A 5 1.15 0.99 -15.76
C GLN A 5 1.76 -0.15 -14.92
N ASP A 6 2.60 0.18 -13.94
CA ASP A 6 3.44 -0.77 -13.21
C ASP A 6 2.76 -1.33 -11.95
N TYR A 7 1.70 -0.68 -11.45
CA TYR A 7 0.89 -1.19 -10.32
C TYR A 7 0.03 -2.42 -10.68
N VAL A 8 -0.13 -2.69 -11.98
CA VAL A 8 -1.07 -3.70 -12.51
C VAL A 8 -0.64 -5.15 -12.19
N ARG A 9 0.55 -5.37 -11.62
CA ARG A 9 1.14 -6.71 -11.48
C ARG A 9 1.33 -7.23 -10.05
N VAL A 10 1.01 -6.45 -9.01
CA VAL A 10 1.09 -6.97 -7.63
C VAL A 10 -0.16 -7.80 -7.35
N GLU A 11 -0.05 -9.11 -7.56
CA GLU A 11 -1.13 -10.07 -7.35
C GLU A 11 -1.26 -10.48 -5.87
N GLN A 12 -2.39 -11.11 -5.53
CA GLN A 12 -2.54 -11.73 -4.22
C GLN A 12 -1.70 -13.00 -4.11
N PRO A 13 -1.12 -13.33 -2.95
CA PRO A 13 -1.28 -12.66 -1.64
C PRO A 13 -0.28 -11.51 -1.37
N ALA A 14 0.63 -11.22 -2.30
CA ALA A 14 1.68 -10.21 -2.10
C ALA A 14 1.08 -8.82 -1.83
N PHE A 15 -0.07 -8.50 -2.44
CA PHE A 15 -0.78 -7.27 -2.18
C PHE A 15 -1.30 -7.15 -0.74
N GLY A 16 -1.92 -8.21 -0.22
CA GLY A 16 -2.39 -8.24 1.17
C GLY A 16 -1.26 -8.04 2.18
N GLN A 17 -0.07 -8.58 1.88
CA GLN A 17 1.12 -8.37 2.68
C GLN A 17 1.60 -6.91 2.62
N LEU A 18 1.63 -6.30 1.43
CA LEU A 18 1.95 -4.88 1.25
C LEU A 18 1.03 -3.98 2.11
N ILE A 19 -0.27 -4.21 2.05
CA ILE A 19 -1.26 -3.45 2.84
C ILE A 19 -1.00 -3.59 4.33
N ARG A 20 -0.78 -4.82 4.78
CA ARG A 20 -0.53 -5.13 6.18
C ARG A 20 0.75 -4.45 6.67
N GLU A 21 1.83 -4.54 5.90
CA GLU A 21 3.11 -3.93 6.21
C GLU A 21 2.99 -2.41 6.29
N LEU A 22 2.40 -1.75 5.28
CA LEU A 22 2.14 -0.31 5.30
C LEU A 22 1.37 0.14 6.53
N ARG A 23 0.29 -0.58 6.86
CA ARG A 23 -0.52 -0.28 8.04
C ARG A 23 0.30 -0.38 9.33
N HIS A 24 1.14 -1.40 9.46
CA HIS A 24 1.99 -1.59 10.64
C HIS A 24 3.10 -0.53 10.73
N THR A 25 3.71 -0.14 9.62
CA THR A 25 4.68 0.97 9.56
C THR A 25 4.08 2.27 10.05
N LEU A 26 2.83 2.56 9.67
CA LEU A 26 2.08 3.73 10.12
C LEU A 26 1.48 3.58 11.52
N LYS A 27 1.62 2.40 12.15
CA LYS A 27 1.05 2.05 13.46
C LYS A 27 -0.47 2.26 13.53
N LEU A 28 -1.18 1.98 12.44
CA LEU A 28 -2.63 2.15 12.34
C LEU A 28 -3.39 0.83 12.56
N THR A 29 -4.61 0.93 13.08
CA THR A 29 -5.59 -0.16 13.03
C THR A 29 -6.14 -0.31 11.62
N GLN A 30 -6.75 -1.45 11.29
CA GLN A 30 -7.37 -1.66 9.97
C GLN A 30 -8.46 -0.60 9.70
N GLU A 31 -9.20 -0.17 10.73
CA GLU A 31 -10.21 0.88 10.63
C GLU A 31 -9.60 2.25 10.31
N ARG A 32 -8.55 2.65 11.05
CA ARG A 32 -7.86 3.93 10.81
C ARG A 32 -7.20 3.96 9.44
N PHE A 33 -6.64 2.83 9.03
CA PHE A 33 -6.04 2.67 7.70
C PHE A 33 -7.11 2.71 6.59
N ALA A 34 -8.28 2.13 6.82
CA ALA A 34 -9.40 2.21 5.88
C ALA A 34 -9.85 3.68 5.67
N VAL A 35 -9.99 4.43 6.77
CA VAL A 35 -10.28 5.88 6.71
C VAL A 35 -9.21 6.63 5.93
N GLN A 36 -7.93 6.35 6.18
CA GLN A 36 -6.81 6.97 5.47
C GLN A 36 -6.86 6.73 3.96
N LEU A 37 -7.24 5.52 3.54
CA LEU A 37 -7.35 5.14 2.12
C LEU A 37 -8.72 5.48 1.50
N GLY A 38 -9.67 6.04 2.27
CA GLY A 38 -11.02 6.34 1.79
C GLY A 38 -11.84 5.09 1.45
N VAL A 39 -11.58 3.96 2.12
CA VAL A 39 -12.31 2.70 1.96
C VAL A 39 -12.90 2.22 3.29
N THR A 40 -13.64 1.12 3.27
CA THR A 40 -14.24 0.55 4.48
C THR A 40 -13.33 -0.49 5.13
N PHE A 41 -13.49 -0.67 6.45
CA PHE A 41 -12.76 -1.71 7.20
C PHE A 41 -12.86 -3.11 6.56
N PRO A 42 -14.06 -3.60 6.15
CA PRO A 42 -14.16 -4.91 5.52
C PRO A 42 -13.34 -5.05 4.23
N THR A 43 -13.12 -3.94 3.51
CA THR A 43 -12.30 -3.92 2.31
C THR A 43 -10.83 -4.14 2.64
N ILE A 44 -10.29 -3.45 3.65
CA ILE A 44 -8.93 -3.70 4.16
C ILE A 44 -8.78 -5.13 4.66
N ASN A 45 -9.74 -5.62 5.45
CA ASN A 45 -9.71 -6.98 5.98
C ASN A 45 -9.69 -8.05 4.86
N ARG A 46 -10.47 -7.86 3.79
CA ARG A 46 -10.42 -8.77 2.63
C ARG A 46 -9.09 -8.70 1.89
N TRP A 47 -8.52 -7.52 1.71
CA TRP A 47 -7.23 -7.37 1.05
C TRP A 47 -6.11 -8.03 1.84
N GLU A 48 -5.99 -7.75 3.14
CA GLU A 48 -4.94 -8.32 4.00
C GLU A 48 -4.99 -9.85 4.08
N ASN A 49 -6.19 -10.44 3.99
CA ASN A 49 -6.39 -11.88 4.04
C ASN A 49 -6.41 -12.55 2.64
N GLY A 50 -6.08 -11.83 1.56
CA GLY A 50 -6.01 -12.41 0.22
C GLY A 50 -7.35 -12.66 -0.47
N HIS A 51 -8.47 -12.26 0.12
CA HIS A 51 -9.82 -12.56 -0.37
C HIS A 51 -10.31 -11.63 -1.50
N ALA A 52 -9.62 -10.50 -1.74
CA ALA A 52 -9.95 -9.58 -2.82
C ALA A 52 -8.72 -8.79 -3.25
N THR A 53 -8.66 -8.36 -4.52
CA THR A 53 -7.67 -7.39 -5.00
C THR A 53 -8.23 -5.97 -4.90
N PRO A 54 -7.39 -4.94 -4.70
CA PRO A 54 -7.83 -3.55 -4.75
C PRO A 54 -8.19 -3.12 -6.17
N SER A 55 -9.09 -2.15 -6.26
CA SER A 55 -9.39 -1.48 -7.53
C SER A 55 -8.22 -0.57 -7.96
N PRO A 56 -8.15 -0.19 -9.24
CA PRO A 56 -7.16 0.79 -9.71
C PRO A 56 -7.17 2.11 -8.91
N LEU A 57 -8.34 2.54 -8.42
CA LEU A 57 -8.46 3.72 -7.57
C LEU A 57 -7.78 3.51 -6.21
N ALA A 58 -7.98 2.35 -5.59
CA ALA A 58 -7.32 2.02 -4.33
C ALA A 58 -5.80 1.91 -4.50
N LEU A 59 -5.33 1.31 -5.60
CA LEU A 59 -3.90 1.28 -5.94
C LEU A 59 -3.31 2.69 -6.02
N LYS A 60 -4.03 3.62 -6.64
CA LYS A 60 -3.61 5.03 -6.71
C LYS A 60 -3.52 5.67 -5.32
N GLN A 61 -4.47 5.41 -4.42
CA GLN A 61 -4.41 5.93 -3.05
C GLN A 61 -3.20 5.41 -2.29
N ILE A 62 -2.86 4.14 -2.49
CA ILE A 62 -1.70 3.50 -1.86
C ILE A 62 -0.39 4.08 -2.39
N ASP A 63 -0.30 4.34 -3.70
CA ASP A 63 0.87 5.02 -4.27
C ASP A 63 1.02 6.45 -3.73
N LEU A 64 -0.08 7.21 -3.65
CA LEU A 64 -0.06 8.54 -3.06
C LEU A 64 0.42 8.51 -1.61
N LEU A 65 -0.04 7.53 -0.82
CA LEU A 65 0.40 7.35 0.56
C LEU A 65 1.91 7.03 0.64
N LEU A 66 2.41 6.12 -0.21
CA LEU A 66 3.85 5.81 -0.30
C LEU A 66 4.68 7.04 -0.68
N ASN A 67 4.21 7.84 -1.63
CA ASN A 67 4.85 9.09 -2.01
C ASN A 67 4.86 10.09 -0.85
N GLN A 68 3.77 10.22 -0.10
CA GLN A 68 3.74 11.09 1.09
C GLN A 68 4.74 10.63 2.15
N MET A 69 4.83 9.34 2.42
CA MET A 69 5.81 8.78 3.36
C MET A 69 7.26 9.05 2.92
N ALA A 70 7.54 9.01 1.61
CA ALA A 70 8.86 9.28 1.05
C ALA A 70 9.29 10.76 1.19
N HIS A 71 8.34 11.69 1.31
CA HIS A 71 8.59 13.13 1.47
C HIS A 71 8.33 13.62 2.91
N SER A 72 8.07 12.71 3.85
CA SER A 72 7.89 13.06 5.27
C SER A 72 9.22 13.49 5.88
N ASP A 73 9.23 14.47 6.79
CA ASP A 73 10.44 14.89 7.52
C ASP A 73 10.99 13.79 8.46
N ASP A 74 10.19 12.74 8.71
CA ASP A 74 10.61 11.56 9.46
C ASP A 74 11.46 10.62 8.59
N ALA A 75 12.77 10.63 8.81
CA ALA A 75 13.74 9.77 8.14
C ALA A 75 13.43 8.26 8.27
N THR A 76 12.69 7.84 9.31
CA THR A 76 12.24 6.45 9.49
C THR A 76 11.15 6.10 8.48
N LEU A 77 10.16 6.98 8.31
CA LEU A 77 9.08 6.80 7.33
C LEU A 77 9.62 6.85 5.90
N GLN A 78 10.58 7.73 5.62
CA GLN A 78 11.27 7.77 4.33
C GLN A 78 11.92 6.42 4.01
N ARG A 79 12.74 5.87 4.92
CA ARG A 79 13.41 4.58 4.73
C ARG A 79 12.41 3.44 4.53
N CYS A 80 11.38 3.37 5.37
CA CYS A 80 10.35 2.33 5.25
C CYS A 80 9.60 2.42 3.91
N SER A 81 9.31 3.64 3.43
CA SER A 81 8.64 3.83 2.13
C SER A 81 9.50 3.31 0.97
N GLN A 82 10.82 3.53 1.02
CA GLN A 82 11.78 3.04 0.02
C GLN A 82 11.90 1.52 0.06
N GLU A 83 11.97 0.94 1.26
CA GLU A 83 12.04 -0.50 1.47
C GLU A 83 10.78 -1.23 0.95
N ILE A 84 9.59 -0.74 1.32
CA ILE A 84 8.32 -1.26 0.84
C ILE A 84 8.24 -1.13 -0.69
N ARG A 85 8.69 0.00 -1.26
CA ARG A 85 8.75 0.17 -2.71
C ARG A 85 9.62 -0.88 -3.38
N SER A 86 10.85 -1.07 -2.87
CA SER A 86 11.78 -2.06 -3.41
C SER A 86 11.24 -3.48 -3.28
N LYS A 87 10.57 -3.80 -2.18
CA LYS A 87 10.09 -5.15 -1.89
C LYS A 87 8.91 -5.58 -2.77
N TYR A 88 7.98 -4.67 -3.06
CA TYR A 88 6.72 -5.02 -3.72
C TYR A 88 6.63 -4.57 -5.18
N PHE A 89 7.40 -3.55 -5.60
CA PHE A 89 7.34 -3.01 -6.96
C PHE A 89 8.56 -3.36 -7.84
N PHE A 90 9.63 -3.89 -7.24
CA PHE A 90 10.85 -4.30 -7.95
C PHE A 90 11.06 -5.83 -8.02
N GLN A 91 10.06 -6.64 -7.62
CA GLN A 91 10.09 -8.10 -7.86
C GLN A 91 9.96 -8.41 -9.36
N ARG A 92 11.06 -8.28 -10.10
CA ARG A 92 11.28 -8.92 -11.40
C ARG A 92 11.80 -10.34 -11.12
N ASN A 93 11.03 -11.35 -11.52
CA ASN A 93 11.60 -12.50 -12.22
C ASN A 93 11.22 -12.35 -13.69
#